data_AF-A0A328WGQ5-F1
#
_entry.id   AF-A0A328WGQ5-F1
#
_cell.length_a   1.000
_cell.length_b   1.000
_cell.length_c   1.000
_cell.angle_alpha   90.00
_cell.angle_beta   90.00
_cell.angle_gamma   90.00
#
_symmetry.space_group_name_H-M   'P 1'
#
loop_
_entity.id
_entity.type
_entity.pdbx_description
1 polymer ?
#
loop_
_entity_poly.entity_id
_entity_poly.type
_entity_poly.pdbx_seq_one_letter_code
_entity_poly.pdbx_strand_id
1 'polypeptide(L)'
;MVDVFAVADIIVKHIKTHYPQDVAIVGYYGSYLQGRATERSDLDFFFIPATPRGKQVELQFIIDGISFDFWPIGWDRAERMSTSEDWSTTIIADCELMYVRSEEDLAKFMKLRETISSMGAPSNTLTLINRAEVVMRDCFTGLMKFRLAGESMDLPFCRILAQEMAANIFRSLALLNQTYYTRMYGHYREQVRNLPIKPDQLDFYLDTMMFSHSQDEIKSACEKLALDTLHLISERRNRLKGLRSYPNWMKGYYEEEKGMLNKLLTACEKGHYETAFFVATGVQDGLARILYAAEKGRWPGIFDLGEYREYYHRFSYPDLTALLDPEDFEPLRIAVLQLIEQLENHLRSEGVSMNQFDSVEDFETFYVSRL
;
A
#
# COMPACT_ATOMS: atom_id res chain seq x y z
N MET A 1 40.03 -13.09 -12.99
CA MET A 1 38.61 -12.69 -12.88
C MET A 1 37.79 -13.89 -13.28
N VAL A 2 36.90 -14.34 -12.39
CA VAL A 2 36.01 -15.47 -12.68
C VAL A 2 35.17 -15.13 -13.90
N ASP A 3 35.08 -16.05 -14.86
CA ASP A 3 34.11 -15.93 -15.96
C ASP A 3 32.72 -16.29 -15.40
N VAL A 4 31.98 -15.27 -14.99
CA VAL A 4 30.68 -15.44 -14.34
C VAL A 4 29.62 -16.03 -15.28
N PHE A 5 29.75 -15.83 -16.59
CA PHE A 5 28.82 -16.39 -17.57
C PHE A 5 29.09 -17.87 -17.80
N ALA A 6 30.35 -18.31 -17.77
CA ALA A 6 30.67 -19.74 -17.78
C ALA A 6 30.05 -20.48 -16.59
N VAL A 7 29.94 -19.83 -15.42
CA VAL A 7 29.24 -20.39 -14.25
C VAL A 7 27.73 -20.57 -14.54
N ALA A 8 27.08 -19.53 -15.08
CA ALA A 8 25.66 -19.61 -15.46
C ALA A 8 25.39 -20.68 -16.54
N ASP A 9 26.29 -20.82 -17.53
CA ASP A 9 26.17 -21.83 -18.58
C ASP A 9 26.20 -23.26 -18.03
N ILE A 10 27.03 -23.53 -17.01
CA ILE A 10 27.07 -24.83 -16.33
C ILE A 10 25.72 -25.13 -15.68
N ILE A 11 25.14 -24.15 -14.97
CA ILE A 11 23.85 -24.28 -14.30
C ILE A 11 22.73 -24.49 -15.33
N VAL A 12 22.66 -23.66 -16.37
CA VAL A 12 21.65 -23.78 -17.43
C VAL A 12 21.76 -25.13 -18.15
N LYS A 13 22.97 -25.61 -18.41
CA LYS A 13 23.18 -26.96 -18.97
C LYS A 13 22.66 -28.04 -18.03
N HIS A 14 22.95 -27.94 -16.73
CA HIS A 14 22.45 -28.88 -15.73
C HIS A 14 20.91 -28.92 -15.70
N ILE A 15 20.26 -27.75 -15.75
CA ILE A 15 18.80 -27.61 -15.81
C ILE A 15 18.24 -28.29 -17.06
N LYS A 16 18.80 -27.99 -18.24
CA LYS A 16 18.37 -28.59 -19.52
C LYS A 16 18.45 -30.12 -19.51
N THR A 17 19.42 -30.69 -18.80
CA THR A 17 19.61 -32.15 -18.74
C THR A 17 18.76 -32.82 -17.66
N HIS A 18 18.66 -32.25 -16.46
CA HIS A 18 18.11 -32.95 -15.28
C HIS A 18 16.77 -32.37 -14.80
N TYR A 19 16.42 -31.15 -15.21
CA TYR A 19 15.22 -30.41 -14.81
C TYR A 19 14.47 -29.75 -15.99
N PRO A 20 14.41 -30.36 -17.20
CA PRO A 20 13.88 -29.68 -18.39
C PRO A 20 12.39 -29.32 -18.30
N GLN A 21 11.65 -29.92 -17.37
CA GLN A 21 10.23 -29.64 -17.15
C GLN A 21 9.97 -28.87 -15.85
N ASP A 22 10.98 -28.68 -15.01
CA ASP A 22 10.83 -28.22 -13.64
C ASP A 22 11.24 -26.76 -13.41
N VAL A 23 12.01 -26.17 -14.33
CA VAL A 23 12.37 -24.74 -14.34
C VAL A 23 11.73 -24.10 -15.55
N ALA A 24 11.01 -22.99 -15.36
CA ALA A 24 10.34 -22.25 -16.44
C ALA A 24 11.26 -21.24 -17.11
N ILE A 25 11.95 -20.44 -16.29
CA ILE A 25 12.77 -19.29 -16.72
C ILE A 25 14.08 -19.30 -15.93
N VAL A 26 15.19 -18.97 -16.59
CA VAL A 26 16.42 -18.48 -15.95
C VAL A 26 16.77 -17.14 -16.56
N GLY A 27 17.05 -16.14 -15.74
CA GLY A 27 17.48 -14.83 -16.19
C GLY A 27 18.57 -14.24 -15.31
N TYR A 28 19.28 -13.25 -15.85
CA TYR A 28 20.26 -12.46 -15.11
C TYR A 28 19.97 -10.97 -15.24
N TYR A 29 20.37 -10.20 -14.25
CA TYR A 29 20.16 -8.76 -14.15
C TYR A 29 21.40 -8.09 -13.52
N GLY A 30 21.24 -6.86 -13.02
CA GLY A 30 22.26 -6.24 -12.17
C GLY A 30 23.50 -5.75 -12.91
N SER A 31 24.64 -5.76 -12.22
CA SER A 31 25.82 -4.96 -12.58
C SER A 31 26.44 -5.31 -13.94
N TYR A 32 26.46 -6.60 -14.30
CA TYR A 32 26.96 -7.07 -15.60
C TYR A 32 26.08 -6.58 -16.75
N LEU A 33 24.76 -6.72 -16.63
CA LEU A 33 23.81 -6.26 -17.65
C LEU A 33 23.88 -4.73 -17.83
N GLN A 34 24.17 -4.00 -16.76
CA GLN A 34 24.27 -2.53 -16.78
C GLN A 34 25.64 -2.01 -17.23
N GLY A 35 26.61 -2.89 -17.52
CA GLY A 35 27.96 -2.51 -17.91
C GLY A 35 28.77 -1.84 -16.79
N ARG A 36 28.48 -2.20 -15.53
CA ARG A 36 29.09 -1.61 -14.32
C ARG A 36 29.70 -2.63 -13.38
N ALA A 37 29.82 -3.88 -13.83
CA ALA A 37 30.49 -4.91 -13.08
C ALA A 37 31.93 -4.50 -12.76
N THR A 38 32.37 -4.86 -11.55
CA THR A 38 33.73 -4.66 -11.05
C THR A 38 34.42 -6.02 -10.89
N GLU A 39 35.70 -6.03 -10.54
CA GLU A 39 36.42 -7.27 -10.23
C GLU A 39 35.81 -8.09 -9.08
N ARG A 40 34.94 -7.47 -8.26
CA ARG A 40 34.25 -8.10 -7.12
C ARG A 40 32.76 -8.38 -7.38
N SER A 41 32.29 -8.06 -8.59
CA SER A 41 30.89 -8.27 -8.95
C SER A 41 30.66 -9.74 -9.25
N ASP A 42 29.55 -10.24 -8.73
CA ASP A 42 28.95 -11.50 -9.10
C ASP A 42 27.94 -11.32 -10.24
N LEU A 43 27.43 -12.44 -10.75
CA LEU A 43 26.32 -12.43 -11.69
C LEU A 43 25.02 -12.55 -10.92
N ASP A 44 24.28 -11.44 -10.84
CA ASP A 44 22.94 -11.41 -10.30
C ASP A 44 22.01 -12.22 -11.23
N PHE A 45 21.64 -13.44 -10.83
CA PHE A 45 20.73 -14.29 -11.58
C PHE A 45 19.62 -14.89 -10.73
N PHE A 46 18.57 -15.35 -11.38
CA PHE A 46 17.42 -15.98 -10.74
C PHE A 46 16.82 -17.04 -11.65
N PHE A 47 15.92 -17.84 -11.09
CA PHE A 47 15.08 -18.73 -11.89
C PHE A 47 13.65 -18.76 -11.39
N ILE A 48 12.72 -19.12 -12.28
CA ILE A 48 11.31 -19.37 -11.93
C ILE A 48 11.06 -20.87 -11.97
N PRO A 49 10.80 -21.55 -10.84
CA PRO A 49 10.45 -22.97 -10.86
C PRO A 49 9.06 -23.17 -11.48
N ALA A 50 8.93 -24.16 -12.35
CA ALA A 50 7.66 -24.61 -12.89
C ALA A 50 6.97 -25.67 -11.99
N THR A 51 7.76 -26.40 -11.21
CA THR A 51 7.27 -27.43 -10.29
C THR A 51 7.96 -27.30 -8.92
N PRO A 52 7.44 -27.95 -7.86
CA PRO A 52 8.14 -28.04 -6.58
C PRO A 52 9.55 -28.65 -6.69
N ARG A 53 9.76 -29.62 -7.60
CA ARG A 53 11.07 -30.23 -7.85
C ARG A 53 12.07 -29.21 -8.39
N GLY A 54 11.61 -28.23 -9.18
CA GLY A 54 12.46 -27.18 -9.74
C GLY A 54 13.21 -26.37 -8.69
N LYS A 55 12.68 -26.23 -7.47
CA LYS A 55 13.37 -25.52 -6.38
C LYS A 55 14.68 -26.19 -5.94
N GLN A 56 14.88 -27.47 -6.26
CA GLN A 56 16.11 -28.19 -5.90
C GLN A 56 17.36 -27.68 -6.62
N VAL A 57 17.22 -26.86 -7.67
CA VAL A 57 18.37 -26.27 -8.38
C VAL A 57 18.92 -25.03 -7.68
N GLU A 58 18.23 -24.51 -6.67
CA GLU A 58 18.70 -23.39 -5.85
C GLU A 58 20.08 -23.69 -5.27
N LEU A 59 21.00 -22.73 -5.39
CA LEU A 59 22.37 -22.91 -4.89
C LEU A 59 23.05 -21.57 -4.60
N GLN A 60 23.58 -21.44 -3.39
CA GLN A 60 24.50 -20.38 -3.00
C GLN A 60 25.92 -20.94 -2.85
N PHE A 61 26.91 -20.29 -3.47
CA PHE A 61 28.29 -20.79 -3.49
C PHE A 61 29.29 -19.66 -3.71
N ILE A 62 30.59 -19.95 -3.54
CA ILE A 62 31.67 -18.97 -3.71
C ILE A 62 32.73 -19.57 -4.64
N ILE A 63 33.19 -18.79 -5.63
CA ILE A 63 34.31 -19.12 -6.51
C ILE A 63 35.31 -17.98 -6.46
N ASP A 64 36.55 -18.27 -6.05
CA ASP A 64 37.65 -17.28 -6.01
C ASP A 64 37.27 -15.99 -5.25
N GLY A 65 36.55 -16.14 -4.13
CA GLY A 65 36.09 -15.02 -3.30
C GLY A 65 34.86 -14.27 -3.83
N ILE A 66 34.33 -14.64 -5.00
CA ILE A 66 33.08 -14.09 -5.56
C ILE A 66 31.91 -14.97 -5.13
N SER A 67 30.93 -14.39 -4.45
CA SER A 67 29.68 -15.07 -4.08
C SER A 67 28.76 -15.22 -5.28
N PHE A 68 27.99 -16.30 -5.35
CA PHE A 68 26.92 -16.47 -6.32
C PHE A 68 25.68 -16.91 -5.57
N ASP A 69 24.54 -16.29 -5.90
CA ASP A 69 23.24 -16.63 -5.34
C ASP A 69 22.28 -17.00 -6.48
N PHE A 70 22.05 -18.30 -6.69
CA PHE A 70 21.08 -18.79 -7.68
C PHE A 70 19.77 -19.11 -6.99
N TRP A 71 18.89 -18.11 -6.91
CA TRP A 71 17.71 -18.17 -6.07
C TRP A 71 16.39 -18.21 -6.86
N PRO A 72 15.34 -18.86 -6.32
CA PRO A 72 14.05 -18.97 -6.96
C PRO A 72 13.17 -17.73 -6.80
N ILE A 73 12.50 -17.32 -7.88
CA ILE A 73 11.36 -16.41 -7.89
C ILE A 73 10.14 -17.20 -8.36
N GLY A 74 9.26 -17.60 -7.44
CA GLY A 74 7.98 -18.21 -7.83
C GLY A 74 7.12 -17.25 -8.65
N TRP A 75 6.26 -17.79 -9.53
CA TRP A 75 5.35 -16.99 -10.37
C TRP A 75 4.55 -15.97 -9.57
N ASP A 76 3.98 -16.35 -8.43
CA ASP A 76 3.22 -15.43 -7.57
C ASP A 76 4.06 -14.23 -7.10
N ARG A 77 5.36 -14.43 -6.84
CA ARG A 77 6.26 -13.33 -6.45
C ARG A 77 6.60 -12.48 -7.66
N ALA A 78 6.85 -13.07 -8.83
CA ALA A 78 7.09 -12.34 -10.07
C ALA A 78 5.87 -11.49 -10.48
N GLU A 79 4.66 -11.99 -10.28
CA GLU A 79 3.40 -11.25 -10.45
C GLU A 79 3.33 -10.05 -9.49
N ARG A 80 3.63 -10.24 -8.20
CA ARG A 80 3.72 -9.14 -7.23
C ARG A 80 4.83 -8.13 -7.56
N MET A 81 5.97 -8.56 -8.08
CA MET A 81 7.02 -7.66 -8.57
C MET A 81 6.51 -6.81 -9.74
N SER A 82 5.70 -7.42 -10.63
CA SER A 82 5.16 -6.73 -11.81
C SER A 82 4.11 -5.67 -11.49
N THR A 83 3.33 -5.88 -10.41
CA THR A 83 2.36 -4.91 -9.89
C THR A 83 2.96 -3.95 -8.87
N SER A 84 4.28 -4.04 -8.61
CA SER A 84 5.06 -3.31 -7.58
C SER A 84 4.68 -3.60 -6.12
N GLU A 85 3.95 -4.67 -5.85
CA GLU A 85 3.68 -5.26 -4.52
C GLU A 85 4.93 -5.77 -3.82
N ASP A 86 5.86 -6.29 -4.61
CA ASP A 86 7.24 -6.53 -4.20
C ASP A 86 8.13 -5.42 -4.79
N TRP A 87 9.16 -5.01 -4.04
CA TRP A 87 10.04 -3.88 -4.39
C TRP A 87 10.99 -4.19 -5.55
N SER A 88 11.23 -5.46 -5.84
CA SER A 88 12.24 -5.91 -6.79
C SER A 88 11.77 -5.95 -8.26
N THR A 89 10.99 -4.95 -8.70
CA THR A 89 10.44 -4.88 -10.07
C THR A 89 11.51 -4.94 -11.17
N THR A 90 12.68 -4.32 -10.94
CA THR A 90 13.81 -4.31 -11.91
C THR A 90 14.31 -5.72 -12.27
N ILE A 91 14.13 -6.72 -11.39
CA ILE A 91 14.56 -8.10 -11.65
C ILE A 91 13.77 -8.73 -12.81
N ILE A 92 12.51 -8.34 -12.99
CA ILE A 92 11.67 -8.81 -14.09
C ILE A 92 11.77 -7.86 -15.29
N ALA A 93 11.80 -6.56 -15.02
CA ALA A 93 11.80 -5.52 -16.04
C ALA A 93 13.11 -5.47 -16.83
N ASP A 94 14.24 -5.50 -16.11
CA ASP A 94 15.58 -5.22 -16.62
C ASP A 94 16.48 -6.46 -16.46
N CYS A 95 16.03 -7.59 -17.00
CA CYS A 95 16.82 -8.82 -17.04
C CYS A 95 17.01 -9.34 -18.47
N GLU A 96 17.96 -10.24 -18.64
CA GLU A 96 18.14 -11.01 -19.87
C GLU A 96 17.87 -12.49 -19.59
N LEU A 97 17.16 -13.15 -20.51
CA LEU A 97 16.76 -14.54 -20.34
C LEU A 97 17.84 -15.48 -20.91
N MET A 98 18.32 -16.39 -20.07
CA MET A 98 19.33 -17.40 -20.43
C MET A 98 18.70 -18.76 -20.75
N TYR A 99 17.52 -19.03 -20.18
CA TYR A 99 16.76 -20.25 -20.43
C TYR A 99 15.27 -19.98 -20.33
N VAL A 100 14.52 -20.59 -21.25
CA VAL A 100 13.06 -20.59 -21.27
C VAL A 100 12.62 -22.00 -21.64
N ARG A 101 11.73 -22.59 -20.84
CA ARG A 101 11.26 -23.96 -21.04
C ARG A 101 10.28 -24.09 -22.20
N SER A 102 9.38 -23.13 -22.37
CA SER A 102 8.33 -23.17 -23.40
C SER A 102 7.88 -21.78 -23.86
N GLU A 103 7.18 -21.71 -25.00
CA GLU A 103 6.55 -20.48 -25.49
C GLU A 103 5.48 -19.94 -24.52
N GLU A 104 4.80 -20.82 -23.79
CA GLU A 104 3.81 -20.44 -22.77
C GLU A 104 4.48 -19.72 -21.58
N ASP A 105 5.60 -20.24 -21.09
CA ASP A 105 6.37 -19.60 -20.02
C ASP A 105 6.94 -18.25 -20.48
N LEU A 106 7.37 -18.15 -21.74
CA LEU A 106 7.79 -16.89 -22.34
C LEU A 106 6.65 -15.88 -22.37
N ALA A 107 5.48 -16.27 -22.89
CA ALA A 107 4.31 -15.41 -22.98
C ALA A 107 3.85 -14.93 -21.59
N LYS A 108 3.85 -15.84 -20.60
CA LYS A 108 3.55 -15.49 -19.21
C LYS A 108 4.55 -14.48 -18.65
N PHE A 109 5.85 -14.67 -18.88
CA PHE A 109 6.88 -13.73 -18.44
C PHE A 109 6.77 -12.35 -19.14
N MET A 110 6.49 -12.33 -20.44
CA MET A 110 6.32 -11.08 -21.18
C MET A 110 5.10 -10.28 -20.73
N LYS A 111 4.02 -10.94 -20.30
CA LYS A 111 2.88 -10.27 -19.67
C LYS A 111 3.25 -9.54 -18.37
N LEU A 112 4.21 -10.07 -17.60
CA LEU A 112 4.74 -9.37 -16.43
C LEU A 112 5.45 -8.07 -16.85
N ARG A 113 6.28 -8.11 -17.90
CA ARG A 113 6.95 -6.92 -18.44
C ARG A 113 5.97 -5.89 -19.00
N GLU A 114 4.91 -6.34 -19.68
CA GLU A 114 3.83 -5.47 -20.15
C GLU A 114 3.11 -4.79 -18.98
N THR A 115 2.84 -5.53 -17.90
CA THR A 115 2.25 -4.97 -16.68
C THR A 115 3.14 -3.85 -16.11
N ILE A 116 4.45 -4.09 -16.04
CA ILE A 116 5.44 -3.10 -15.56
C ILE A 116 5.51 -1.88 -16.48
N SER A 117 5.55 -2.07 -17.80
CA SER A 117 5.63 -0.97 -18.76
C SER A 117 4.37 -0.10 -18.75
N SER A 118 3.22 -0.70 -18.39
CA SER A 118 1.95 0.02 -18.22
C SER A 118 1.83 0.80 -16.90
N MET A 119 2.81 0.70 -15.99
CA MET A 119 2.75 1.33 -14.65
C MET A 119 2.44 2.84 -14.71
N GLY A 120 2.98 3.55 -15.71
CA GLY A 120 2.76 4.98 -15.93
C GLY A 120 1.35 5.37 -16.38
N ALA A 121 0.46 4.42 -16.66
CA ALA A 121 -0.90 4.70 -17.11
C ALA A 121 -1.73 5.43 -16.03
N PRO A 122 -2.59 6.41 -16.39
CA PRO A 122 -3.44 7.12 -15.43
C PRO A 122 -4.40 6.23 -14.62
N SER A 123 -4.80 5.08 -15.18
CA SER A 123 -5.65 4.09 -14.50
C SER A 123 -4.98 3.51 -13.25
N ASN A 124 -3.64 3.49 -13.20
CA ASN A 124 -2.86 2.95 -12.09
C ASN A 124 -2.59 3.97 -10.98
N THR A 125 -2.83 5.27 -11.24
CA THR A 125 -2.41 6.35 -10.34
C THR A 125 -3.00 6.21 -8.93
N LEU A 126 -4.30 5.97 -8.79
CA LEU A 126 -4.93 5.84 -7.46
C LEU A 126 -4.40 4.61 -6.72
N THR A 127 -4.27 3.48 -7.41
CA THR A 127 -3.73 2.24 -6.84
C THR A 127 -2.31 2.45 -6.31
N LEU A 128 -1.45 3.10 -7.09
CA LEU A 128 -0.06 3.33 -6.70
C LEU A 128 0.08 4.37 -5.58
N ILE A 129 -0.76 5.42 -5.56
CA ILE A 129 -0.84 6.36 -4.42
C ILE A 129 -1.23 5.63 -3.13
N ASN A 130 -2.26 4.79 -3.17
CA ASN A 130 -2.69 4.04 -1.99
C ASN A 130 -1.59 3.09 -1.50
N ARG A 131 -0.84 2.48 -2.41
CA ARG A 131 0.29 1.61 -2.07
C ARG A 131 1.48 2.41 -1.53
N ALA A 132 1.74 3.60 -2.07
CA ALA A 132 2.74 4.54 -1.54
C ALA A 132 2.43 4.92 -0.08
N GLU A 133 1.16 5.13 0.25
CA GLU A 133 0.71 5.40 1.61
C GLU A 133 0.88 4.20 2.53
N VAL A 134 0.50 2.99 2.09
CA VAL A 134 0.67 1.76 2.88
C VAL A 134 2.15 1.54 3.22
N VAL A 135 3.07 1.78 2.28
CA VAL A 135 4.52 1.69 2.55
C VAL A 135 4.98 2.70 3.59
N MET A 136 4.42 3.92 3.58
CA MET A 136 4.78 4.95 4.57
C MET A 136 4.38 4.58 6.00
N ARG A 137 3.45 3.66 6.20
CA ARG A 137 3.10 3.13 7.54
C ARG A 137 4.30 2.59 8.29
N ASP A 138 5.22 1.93 7.59
CA ASP A 138 6.40 1.32 8.22
C ASP A 138 7.38 2.40 8.72
N CYS A 139 7.38 3.60 8.12
CA CYS A 139 8.13 4.75 8.64
C CYS A 139 7.63 5.19 10.02
N PHE A 140 6.32 5.11 10.28
CA PHE A 140 5.76 5.46 11.59
C PHE A 140 6.11 4.44 12.67
N THR A 141 6.26 3.16 12.30
CA THR A 141 6.84 2.18 13.21
C THR A 141 8.26 2.57 13.59
N GLY A 142 9.07 3.05 12.65
CA GLY A 142 10.41 3.60 12.91
C GLY A 142 10.37 4.82 13.86
N LEU A 143 9.49 5.78 13.60
CA LEU A 143 9.28 6.95 14.47
C LEU A 143 8.83 6.57 15.89
N MET A 144 7.98 5.56 16.01
CA MET A 144 7.57 5.04 17.32
C MET A 144 8.74 4.36 18.04
N LYS A 145 9.60 3.60 17.33
CA LYS A 145 10.83 3.05 17.91
C LYS A 145 11.77 4.16 18.42
N PHE A 146 11.91 5.27 17.70
CA PHE A 146 12.63 6.46 18.20
C PHE A 146 12.04 6.99 19.51
N ARG A 147 10.71 7.05 19.63
CA ARG A 147 10.05 7.50 20.85
C ARG A 147 10.19 6.51 22.01
N LEU A 148 10.01 5.22 21.76
CA LEU A 148 9.99 4.18 22.79
C LEU A 148 11.39 3.85 23.33
N ALA A 149 12.43 3.95 22.50
CA ALA A 149 13.80 3.71 22.95
C ALA A 149 14.25 4.74 24.00
N GLY A 150 13.78 5.98 23.93
CA GLY A 150 14.12 7.03 24.90
C GLY A 150 15.64 7.13 25.10
N GLU A 151 16.09 7.03 26.35
CA GLU A 151 17.52 7.07 26.73
C GLU A 151 18.33 5.85 26.28
N SER A 152 17.69 4.74 25.89
CA SER A 152 18.38 3.55 25.36
C SER A 152 18.77 3.68 23.88
N MET A 153 18.40 4.79 23.23
CA MET A 153 18.75 5.05 21.86
C MET A 153 20.25 5.34 21.72
N ASP A 154 20.92 4.56 20.88
CA ASP A 154 22.31 4.82 20.50
C ASP A 154 22.42 5.25 19.03
N LEU A 155 23.56 5.83 18.68
CA LEU A 155 23.81 6.33 17.32
C LEU A 155 23.75 5.20 16.25
N PRO A 156 24.32 4.00 16.48
CA PRO A 156 24.14 2.87 15.57
C PRO A 156 22.67 2.53 15.30
N PHE A 157 21.84 2.44 16.35
CA PHE A 157 20.43 2.10 16.20
C PHE A 157 19.65 3.22 15.48
N CYS A 158 19.95 4.50 15.76
CA CYS A 158 19.41 5.62 15.00
C CYS A 158 19.65 5.48 13.50
N ARG A 159 20.87 5.07 13.11
CA ARG A 159 21.25 4.91 11.69
C ARG A 159 20.55 3.72 11.04
N ILE A 160 20.35 2.63 11.77
CA ILE A 160 19.56 1.49 11.29
C ILE A 160 18.12 1.93 11.01
N LEU A 161 17.47 2.60 11.96
CA LEU A 161 16.11 3.11 11.77
C LEU A 161 16.03 4.13 10.63
N ALA A 162 17.01 5.03 10.54
CA ALA A 162 17.08 6.00 9.44
C ALA A 162 17.21 5.31 8.08
N GLN A 163 18.02 4.26 7.97
CA GLN A 163 18.17 3.49 6.74
C GLN A 163 16.87 2.75 6.36
N GLU A 164 16.21 2.09 7.31
CA GLU A 164 14.90 1.43 7.10
C GLU A 164 13.86 2.44 6.60
N MET A 165 13.78 3.60 7.26
CA MET A 165 12.85 4.67 6.87
C MET A 165 13.17 5.23 5.49
N ALA A 166 14.44 5.50 5.17
CA ALA A 166 14.85 5.98 3.86
C ALA A 166 14.47 5.00 2.74
N ALA A 167 14.65 3.69 2.96
CA ALA A 167 14.25 2.67 2.01
C ALA A 167 12.73 2.70 1.72
N ASN A 168 11.91 2.81 2.76
CA ASN A 168 10.45 2.93 2.63
C ASN A 168 10.03 4.24 1.96
N ILE A 169 10.68 5.36 2.27
CA ILE A 169 10.45 6.65 1.59
C ILE A 169 10.80 6.54 0.11
N PHE A 170 11.94 5.96 -0.26
CA PHE A 170 12.31 5.76 -1.66
C PHE A 170 11.28 4.89 -2.39
N ARG A 171 10.77 3.86 -1.73
CA ARG A 171 9.69 3.03 -2.25
C ARG A 171 8.40 3.79 -2.46
N SER A 172 8.00 4.59 -1.49
CA SER A 172 6.83 5.44 -1.60
C SER A 172 6.96 6.45 -2.75
N LEU A 173 8.11 7.10 -2.88
CA LEU A 173 8.37 8.06 -3.96
C LEU A 173 8.37 7.42 -5.35
N ALA A 174 8.91 6.21 -5.51
CA ALA A 174 8.84 5.50 -6.78
C ALA A 174 7.38 5.22 -7.19
N LEU A 175 6.58 4.70 -6.26
CA LEU A 175 5.14 4.45 -6.47
C LEU A 175 4.38 5.75 -6.79
N LEU A 176 4.66 6.84 -6.07
CA LEU A 176 4.03 8.14 -6.28
C LEU A 176 4.33 8.73 -7.66
N ASN A 177 5.52 8.44 -8.20
CA ASN A 177 5.94 8.81 -9.55
C ASN A 177 5.61 7.74 -10.61
N GLN A 178 4.92 6.66 -10.24
CA GLN A 178 4.56 5.54 -11.11
C GLN A 178 5.77 4.95 -11.86
N THR A 179 6.86 4.77 -11.13
CA THR A 179 8.11 4.20 -11.63
C THR A 179 8.66 3.17 -10.65
N TYR A 180 9.68 2.44 -11.09
CA TYR A 180 10.57 1.65 -10.25
C TYR A 180 12.00 2.16 -10.40
N TYR A 181 12.91 1.72 -9.53
CA TYR A 181 14.33 2.02 -9.66
C TYR A 181 15.04 0.87 -10.36
N THR A 182 15.92 1.20 -11.30
CA THR A 182 16.72 0.22 -12.04
C THR A 182 18.01 -0.14 -11.30
N ARG A 183 18.36 0.61 -10.25
CA ARG A 183 19.56 0.39 -9.44
C ARG A 183 19.21 0.37 -7.96
N MET A 184 19.77 -0.61 -7.25
CA MET A 184 19.65 -0.73 -5.80
C MET A 184 20.87 -0.13 -5.07
N TYR A 185 20.87 -0.18 -3.74
CA TYR A 185 21.97 0.07 -2.78
C TYR A 185 23.00 1.15 -3.17
N GLY A 186 22.93 2.32 -2.51
CA GLY A 186 23.88 3.42 -2.74
C GLY A 186 23.59 4.27 -3.99
N HIS A 187 22.80 3.77 -4.95
CA HIS A 187 22.41 4.52 -6.15
C HIS A 187 20.98 5.06 -6.14
N TYR A 188 20.24 4.88 -5.04
CA TYR A 188 18.88 5.43 -4.93
C TYR A 188 18.89 6.95 -5.00
N ARG A 189 19.83 7.62 -4.30
CA ARG A 189 19.88 9.08 -4.22
C ARG A 189 19.91 9.75 -5.60
N GLU A 190 20.73 9.26 -6.52
CA GLU A 190 20.79 9.76 -7.90
C GLU A 190 19.45 9.62 -8.63
N GLN A 191 18.76 8.50 -8.43
CA GLN A 191 17.48 8.23 -9.10
C GLN A 191 16.36 9.06 -8.47
N VAL A 192 16.30 9.15 -7.14
CA VAL A 192 15.27 9.92 -6.42
C VAL A 192 15.41 11.41 -6.69
N ARG A 193 16.63 11.94 -6.82
CA ARG A 193 16.88 13.36 -7.19
C ARG A 193 16.20 13.76 -8.49
N ASN A 194 16.11 12.84 -9.45
CA ASN A 194 15.53 13.11 -10.76
C ASN A 194 14.01 12.90 -10.81
N LEU A 195 13.37 12.51 -9.70
CA LEU A 195 11.93 12.34 -9.68
C LEU A 195 11.20 13.69 -9.77
N PRO A 196 10.12 13.77 -10.56
CA PRO A 196 9.24 14.94 -10.60
C PRO A 196 8.59 15.26 -9.24
N ILE A 197 8.14 14.23 -8.51
CA ILE A 197 7.48 14.37 -7.20
C ILE A 197 8.45 13.87 -6.13
N LYS A 198 9.02 14.77 -5.34
CA LYS A 198 9.93 14.47 -4.23
C LYS A 198 9.96 15.63 -3.23
N PRO A 199 10.40 15.40 -1.97
CA PRO A 199 10.57 16.48 -1.00
C PRO A 199 11.65 17.47 -1.45
N ASP A 200 11.40 18.78 -1.28
CA ASP A 200 12.34 19.83 -1.70
C ASP A 200 13.70 19.72 -0.97
N GLN A 201 13.67 19.38 0.33
CA GLN A 201 14.86 19.22 1.16
C GLN A 201 15.34 17.77 1.28
N LEU A 202 14.95 16.90 0.33
CA LEU A 202 15.31 15.48 0.34
C LEU A 202 16.81 15.24 0.59
N ASP A 203 17.66 15.94 -0.16
CA ASP A 203 19.12 15.77 -0.06
C ASP A 203 19.66 16.17 1.30
N PHE A 204 19.16 17.26 1.87
CA PHE A 204 19.57 17.76 3.18
C PHE A 204 19.22 16.76 4.29
N TYR A 205 18.01 16.18 4.26
CA TYR A 205 17.61 15.18 5.24
C TYR A 205 18.40 13.88 5.09
N LEU A 206 18.64 13.42 3.86
CA LEU A 206 19.47 12.24 3.62
C LEU A 206 20.91 12.43 4.11
N ASP A 207 21.50 13.61 3.88
CA ASP A 207 22.84 13.93 4.39
C ASP A 207 22.87 13.93 5.92
N THR A 208 21.86 14.53 6.55
CA THR A 208 21.73 14.52 8.02
C THR A 208 21.63 13.09 8.55
N MET A 209 20.77 12.25 7.95
CA MET A 209 20.58 10.84 8.35
C MET A 209 21.86 10.01 8.23
N MET A 210 22.67 10.25 7.18
CA MET A 210 23.88 9.49 6.90
C MET A 210 25.09 9.96 7.72
N PHE A 211 25.25 11.27 7.87
CA PHE A 211 26.51 11.87 8.30
C PHE A 211 26.45 12.56 9.66
N SER A 212 25.25 12.84 10.20
CA SER A 212 25.17 13.43 11.53
C SER A 212 25.73 12.49 12.60
N HIS A 213 26.28 13.11 13.64
CA HIS A 213 26.70 12.47 14.88
C HIS A 213 25.69 12.71 16.02
N SER A 214 24.61 13.45 15.76
CA SER A 214 23.54 13.74 16.71
C SER A 214 22.33 12.85 16.46
N GLN A 215 21.91 12.10 17.48
CA GLN A 215 20.72 11.26 17.42
C GLN A 215 19.45 12.08 17.18
N ASP A 216 19.36 13.26 17.81
CA ASP A 216 18.22 14.17 17.68
C ASP A 216 18.12 14.76 16.27
N GLU A 217 19.26 15.06 15.63
CA GLU A 217 19.27 15.52 14.24
C GLU A 217 18.83 14.42 13.28
N ILE A 218 19.33 13.19 13.45
CA ILE A 218 18.93 12.04 12.63
C ILE A 218 17.43 11.79 12.78
N LYS A 219 16.93 11.74 14.02
CA LYS A 219 15.50 11.56 14.31
C LYS A 219 14.67 12.68 13.67
N SER A 220 15.08 13.94 13.83
CA SER A 220 14.38 15.09 13.26
C SER A 220 14.35 15.02 11.73
N ALA A 221 15.46 14.62 11.09
CA ALA A 221 15.52 14.44 9.64
C ALA A 221 14.59 13.32 9.17
N CYS A 222 14.55 12.18 9.88
CA CYS A 222 13.61 11.09 9.63
C CYS A 222 12.15 11.56 9.73
N GLU A 223 11.80 12.29 10.80
CA GLU A 223 10.45 12.84 11.00
C GLU A 223 10.05 13.80 9.89
N LYS A 224 10.92 14.77 9.58
CA LYS A 224 10.64 15.76 8.54
C LYS A 224 10.51 15.13 7.16
N LEU A 225 11.42 14.24 6.78
CA LEU A 225 11.37 13.60 5.48
C LEU A 225 10.14 12.70 5.33
N ALA A 226 9.73 12.01 6.39
CA ALA A 226 8.50 11.22 6.38
C ALA A 226 7.26 12.12 6.21
N LEU A 227 7.17 13.22 6.98
CA LEU A 227 6.05 14.17 6.89
C LEU A 227 5.97 14.85 5.52
N ASP A 228 7.10 15.29 4.96
CA ASP A 228 7.13 15.90 3.63
C ASP A 228 6.68 14.91 2.55
N THR A 229 7.07 13.63 2.68
CA THR A 229 6.62 12.57 1.77
C THR A 229 5.11 12.34 1.86
N LEU A 230 4.53 12.34 3.08
CA LEU A 230 3.08 12.24 3.26
C LEU A 230 2.34 13.43 2.67
N HIS A 231 2.89 14.64 2.81
CA HIS A 231 2.31 15.83 2.22
C HIS A 231 2.19 15.68 0.69
N LEU A 232 3.23 15.18 0.03
CA LEU A 232 3.22 14.90 -1.41
C LEU A 232 2.20 13.82 -1.79
N ILE A 233 2.06 12.76 -1.00
CA ILE A 233 1.03 11.73 -1.22
C ILE A 233 -0.36 12.37 -1.14
N SER A 234 -0.64 13.13 -0.09
CA SER A 234 -1.92 13.81 0.12
C SER A 234 -2.21 14.80 -1.01
N GLU A 235 -1.24 15.64 -1.39
CA GLU A 235 -1.38 16.60 -2.48
C GLU A 235 -1.68 15.90 -3.81
N ARG A 236 -0.90 14.87 -4.16
CA ARG A 236 -1.10 14.09 -5.39
C ARG A 236 -2.47 13.43 -5.40
N ARG A 237 -2.91 12.90 -4.25
CA ARG A 237 -4.23 12.29 -4.09
C ARG A 237 -5.35 13.32 -4.20
N ASN A 238 -5.19 14.52 -3.66
CA ASN A 238 -6.18 15.59 -3.73
C ASN A 238 -6.30 16.20 -5.13
N ARG A 239 -5.25 16.12 -5.95
CA ARG A 239 -5.30 16.48 -7.38
C ARG A 239 -6.10 15.48 -8.22
N LEU A 240 -6.29 14.24 -7.74
CA LEU A 240 -7.19 13.30 -8.42
C LEU A 240 -8.63 13.76 -8.23
N LYS A 241 -9.26 14.15 -9.33
CA LYS A 241 -10.72 14.37 -9.35
C LYS A 241 -11.39 13.00 -9.34
N GLY A 242 -11.87 12.57 -8.18
CA GLY A 242 -12.87 11.50 -8.13
C GLY A 242 -14.21 12.02 -8.64
N LEU A 243 -15.02 11.13 -9.23
CA LEU A 243 -16.38 11.45 -9.60
C LEU A 243 -17.24 11.36 -8.33
N ARG A 244 -17.75 12.50 -7.86
CA ARG A 244 -18.78 12.55 -6.81
C ARG A 244 -19.94 11.64 -7.23
N SER A 245 -20.32 10.70 -6.37
CA SER A 245 -21.38 9.73 -6.70
C SER A 245 -22.01 9.10 -5.46
N TYR A 246 -22.98 9.80 -4.88
CA TYR A 246 -23.76 9.27 -3.76
C TYR A 246 -24.45 7.93 -4.07
N PRO A 247 -25.16 7.76 -5.22
CA PRO A 247 -25.83 6.50 -5.52
C PRO A 247 -24.90 5.28 -5.59
N ASN A 248 -23.65 5.47 -6.02
CA ASN A 248 -22.68 4.37 -6.10
C ASN A 248 -22.05 4.07 -4.74
N TRP A 249 -21.68 5.09 -3.98
CA TRP A 249 -20.98 4.92 -2.69
C TRP A 249 -21.93 4.53 -1.55
N MET A 250 -23.15 5.07 -1.52
CA MET A 250 -24.11 4.89 -0.41
C MET A 250 -25.10 3.73 -0.65
N LYS A 251 -24.95 2.98 -1.74
CA LYS A 251 -25.85 1.86 -2.05
C LYS A 251 -25.80 0.80 -0.96
N GLY A 252 -26.93 0.55 -0.29
CA GLY A 252 -27.03 -0.43 0.80
C GLY A 252 -26.48 0.05 2.14
N TYR A 253 -25.87 1.25 2.19
CA TYR A 253 -25.27 1.78 3.41
C TYR A 253 -26.33 2.05 4.49
N TYR A 254 -27.44 2.69 4.11
CA TYR A 254 -28.47 3.04 5.07
C TYR A 254 -29.11 1.80 5.69
N GLU A 255 -29.36 0.76 4.91
CA GLU A 255 -29.94 -0.49 5.38
C GLU A 255 -29.05 -1.20 6.40
N GLU A 256 -27.72 -1.19 6.19
CA GLU A 256 -26.74 -1.71 7.14
C GLU A 256 -26.67 -0.83 8.40
N GLU A 257 -26.53 0.49 8.23
CA GLU A 257 -26.35 1.44 9.32
C GLU A 257 -27.61 1.57 10.19
N LYS A 258 -28.81 1.40 9.62
CA LYS A 258 -30.08 1.38 10.37
C LYS A 258 -30.08 0.27 11.44
N GLY A 259 -29.45 -0.86 11.16
CA GLY A 259 -29.25 -1.92 12.16
C GLY A 259 -28.39 -1.46 13.33
N MET A 260 -27.34 -0.68 13.08
CA MET A 260 -26.48 -0.10 14.12
C MET A 260 -27.19 0.99 14.91
N LEU A 261 -27.92 1.88 14.23
CA LEU A 261 -28.74 2.92 14.87
C LEU A 261 -29.79 2.32 15.82
N ASN A 262 -30.44 1.21 15.44
CA ASN A 262 -31.38 0.50 16.32
C ASN A 262 -30.70 -0.13 17.54
N LYS A 263 -29.48 -0.68 17.38
CA LYS A 263 -28.67 -1.16 18.53
C LYS A 263 -28.33 -0.01 19.47
N LEU A 264 -28.01 1.16 18.94
CA LEU A 264 -27.70 2.34 19.74
C LEU A 264 -28.90 2.83 20.54
N LEU A 265 -30.09 2.88 19.91
CA LEU A 265 -31.35 3.19 20.61
C LEU A 265 -31.61 2.19 21.75
N THR A 266 -31.47 0.89 21.47
CA THR A 266 -31.66 -0.16 22.49
C THR A 266 -30.65 -0.04 23.63
N ALA A 267 -29.41 0.35 23.34
CA ALA A 267 -28.39 0.59 24.36
C ALA A 267 -28.75 1.79 25.24
N CYS A 268 -29.27 2.87 24.66
CA CYS A 268 -29.77 4.03 25.41
C CYS A 268 -30.94 3.65 26.32
N GLU A 269 -31.92 2.92 25.80
CA GLU A 269 -33.10 2.46 26.56
C GLU A 269 -32.74 1.54 27.74
N LYS A 270 -31.67 0.76 27.60
CA LYS A 270 -31.21 -0.19 28.62
C LYS A 270 -30.10 0.37 29.51
N GLY A 271 -29.65 1.61 29.30
CA GLY A 271 -28.52 2.20 30.02
C GLY A 271 -27.20 1.46 29.80
N HIS A 272 -27.00 0.84 28.64
CA HIS A 272 -25.81 0.02 28.35
C HIS A 272 -24.70 0.86 27.70
N TYR A 273 -23.93 1.57 28.54
CA TYR A 273 -22.92 2.53 28.10
C TYR A 273 -21.88 1.96 27.13
N GLU A 274 -21.37 0.75 27.39
CA GLU A 274 -20.34 0.15 26.55
C GLU A 274 -20.81 0.00 25.09
N THR A 275 -22.04 -0.49 24.88
CA THR A 275 -22.61 -0.56 23.53
C THR A 275 -22.89 0.83 22.98
N ALA A 276 -23.40 1.75 23.80
CA ALA A 276 -23.66 3.12 23.34
C ALA A 276 -22.37 3.78 22.83
N PHE A 277 -21.27 3.64 23.57
CA PHE A 277 -19.95 4.14 23.21
C PHE A 277 -19.45 3.56 21.89
N PHE A 278 -19.36 2.24 21.76
CA PHE A 278 -18.82 1.62 20.53
C PHE A 278 -19.68 1.86 19.30
N VAL A 279 -21.01 1.86 19.46
CA VAL A 279 -21.91 2.06 18.33
C VAL A 279 -21.99 3.53 17.93
N ALA A 280 -22.12 4.48 18.87
CA ALA A 280 -22.18 5.91 18.54
C ALA A 280 -20.91 6.39 17.84
N THR A 281 -19.74 6.01 18.36
CA THR A 281 -18.44 6.33 17.76
C THR A 281 -18.29 5.71 16.37
N GLY A 282 -18.66 4.44 16.21
CA GLY A 282 -18.60 3.73 14.93
C GLY A 282 -19.54 4.32 13.86
N VAL A 283 -20.81 4.59 14.21
CA VAL A 283 -21.82 5.18 13.32
C VAL A 283 -21.34 6.56 12.82
N GLN A 284 -20.92 7.44 13.74
CA GLN A 284 -20.51 8.80 13.39
C GLN A 284 -19.25 8.81 12.52
N ASP A 285 -18.23 8.04 12.88
CA ASP A 285 -16.98 7.96 12.09
C ASP A 285 -17.22 7.28 10.73
N GLY A 286 -18.00 6.19 10.71
CA GLY A 286 -18.38 5.47 9.49
C GLY A 286 -19.13 6.37 8.51
N LEU A 287 -20.14 7.11 8.99
CA LEU A 287 -20.91 8.05 8.19
C LEU A 287 -20.01 9.18 7.64
N ALA A 288 -19.13 9.75 8.47
CA ALA A 288 -18.19 10.76 8.02
C ALA A 288 -17.28 10.25 6.88
N ARG A 289 -16.75 9.02 7.01
CA ARG A 289 -15.87 8.41 6.01
C ARG A 289 -16.59 8.13 4.69
N ILE A 290 -17.82 7.62 4.72
CA ILE A 290 -18.55 7.30 3.49
C ILE A 290 -19.10 8.56 2.81
N LEU A 291 -19.47 9.60 3.57
CA LEU A 291 -19.77 10.92 3.01
C LEU A 291 -18.56 11.50 2.28
N TYR A 292 -17.38 11.43 2.89
CA TYR A 292 -16.15 11.81 2.24
C TYR A 292 -15.91 11.03 0.94
N ALA A 293 -16.15 9.72 0.95
CA ALA A 293 -16.02 8.88 -0.25
C ALA A 293 -17.02 9.25 -1.34
N ALA A 294 -18.27 9.50 -0.98
CA ALA A 294 -19.31 9.94 -1.90
C ALA A 294 -18.97 11.30 -2.55
N GLU A 295 -18.37 12.22 -1.80
CA GLU A 295 -18.01 13.56 -2.25
C GLU A 295 -16.68 13.62 -3.03
N LYS A 296 -15.67 12.88 -2.59
CA LYS A 296 -14.32 12.88 -3.19
C LYS A 296 -14.09 11.76 -4.19
N GLY A 297 -14.99 10.78 -4.28
CA GLY A 297 -14.83 9.58 -5.10
C GLY A 297 -13.74 8.63 -4.61
N ARG A 298 -13.34 8.71 -3.34
CA ARG A 298 -12.31 7.87 -2.70
C ARG A 298 -12.45 7.86 -1.18
N TRP A 299 -12.03 6.78 -0.53
CA TRP A 299 -11.90 6.77 0.93
C TRP A 299 -10.86 7.78 1.45
N PRO A 300 -10.97 8.22 2.72
CA PRO A 300 -9.91 8.95 3.41
C PRO A 300 -8.61 8.14 3.42
N GLY A 301 -7.48 8.85 3.36
CA GLY A 301 -6.15 8.28 3.54
C GLY A 301 -5.94 7.70 4.94
N ILE A 302 -4.97 6.80 5.06
CA ILE A 302 -4.52 6.24 6.34
C ILE A 302 -4.02 7.35 7.27
N PHE A 303 -3.40 8.39 6.72
CA PHE A 303 -2.81 9.49 7.49
C PHE A 303 -3.63 10.79 7.45
N ASP A 304 -4.84 10.77 6.89
CA ASP A 304 -5.75 11.92 6.97
C ASP A 304 -6.05 12.17 8.48
N LEU A 305 -5.89 13.41 8.94
CA LEU A 305 -5.95 13.79 10.35
C LEU A 305 -7.37 14.07 10.84
N GLY A 306 -8.38 13.68 10.05
CA GLY A 306 -9.79 13.89 10.37
C GLY A 306 -10.48 14.92 9.49
N GLU A 307 -9.87 15.36 8.39
CA GLU A 307 -10.50 16.27 7.42
C GLU A 307 -11.82 15.70 6.88
N TYR A 308 -11.94 14.36 6.81
CA TYR A 308 -13.17 13.68 6.43
C TYR A 308 -14.34 13.94 7.39
N ARG A 309 -14.07 14.32 8.65
CA ARG A 309 -15.10 14.62 9.65
C ARG A 309 -15.87 15.91 9.33
N GLU A 310 -15.26 16.84 8.59
CA GLU A 310 -15.95 18.06 8.14
C GLU A 310 -17.21 17.73 7.34
N TYR A 311 -17.20 16.63 6.58
CA TYR A 311 -18.36 16.21 5.79
C TYR A 311 -19.55 15.83 6.66
N TYR A 312 -19.33 15.24 7.83
CA TYR A 312 -20.41 14.99 8.80
C TYR A 312 -21.01 16.30 9.30
N HIS A 313 -20.15 17.23 9.74
CA HIS A 313 -20.58 18.52 10.27
C HIS A 313 -21.24 19.42 9.23
N ARG A 314 -20.83 19.35 7.96
CA ARG A 314 -21.40 20.13 6.86
C ARG A 314 -22.89 19.86 6.65
N PHE A 315 -23.37 18.65 6.97
CA PHE A 315 -24.79 18.30 6.90
C PHE A 315 -25.56 18.58 8.20
N SER A 316 -24.92 19.21 9.19
CA SER A 316 -25.52 19.56 10.49
C SER A 316 -26.12 18.36 11.24
N TYR A 317 -25.53 17.19 11.05
CA TYR A 317 -25.89 15.98 11.81
C TYR A 317 -25.54 16.13 13.29
N PRO A 318 -26.33 15.53 14.20
CA PRO A 318 -26.09 15.65 15.63
C PRO A 318 -24.83 14.89 16.04
N ASP A 319 -24.00 15.49 16.90
CA ASP A 319 -22.73 14.89 17.35
C ASP A 319 -23.00 13.81 18.41
N LEU A 320 -23.21 12.57 17.96
CA LEU A 320 -23.45 11.41 18.80
C LEU A 320 -22.30 11.20 19.80
N THR A 321 -21.05 11.41 19.37
CA THR A 321 -19.88 11.18 20.23
C THR A 321 -19.77 12.19 21.36
N ALA A 322 -20.16 13.44 21.12
CA ALA A 322 -20.18 14.49 22.14
C ALA A 322 -21.30 14.28 23.17
N LEU A 323 -22.32 13.50 22.85
CA LEU A 323 -23.50 13.21 23.70
C LEU A 323 -23.35 11.92 24.52
N LEU A 324 -22.19 11.27 24.48
CA LEU A 324 -21.94 10.07 25.29
C LEU A 324 -21.76 10.44 26.77
N ASP A 325 -22.75 10.06 27.57
CA ASP A 325 -22.74 10.22 29.02
C ASP A 325 -23.16 8.89 29.70
N PRO A 326 -22.34 8.33 30.62
CA PRO A 326 -22.69 7.09 31.32
C PRO A 326 -23.84 7.26 32.32
N GLU A 327 -24.21 8.49 32.68
CA GLU A 327 -25.27 8.80 33.65
C GLU A 327 -26.58 9.27 32.97
N ASP A 328 -26.51 9.79 31.74
CA ASP A 328 -27.69 10.28 31.00
C ASP A 328 -27.68 9.90 29.50
N PHE A 329 -28.53 8.94 29.14
CA PHE A 329 -28.63 8.42 27.76
C PHE A 329 -29.67 9.16 26.90
N GLU A 330 -30.52 9.98 27.50
CA GLU A 330 -31.66 10.57 26.81
C GLU A 330 -31.24 11.58 25.72
N PRO A 331 -30.24 12.46 25.92
CA PRO A 331 -29.73 13.33 24.86
C PRO A 331 -29.21 12.56 23.66
N LEU A 332 -28.46 11.47 23.90
CA LEU A 332 -27.95 10.60 22.83
C LEU A 332 -29.10 9.90 22.09
N ARG A 333 -30.09 9.37 22.81
CA ARG A 333 -31.27 8.72 22.20
C ARG A 333 -32.01 9.67 21.26
N ILE A 334 -32.23 10.91 21.68
CA ILE A 334 -32.89 11.95 20.87
C ILE A 334 -32.06 12.27 19.61
N ALA A 335 -30.75 12.43 19.77
CA ALA A 335 -29.84 12.69 18.65
C ALA A 335 -29.83 11.55 17.61
N VAL A 336 -29.94 10.29 18.05
CA VAL A 336 -30.01 9.15 17.12
C VAL A 336 -31.28 9.18 16.28
N LEU A 337 -32.42 9.52 16.88
CA LEU A 337 -33.68 9.67 16.14
C LEU A 337 -33.60 10.82 15.12
N GLN A 338 -32.99 11.95 15.52
CA GLN A 338 -32.74 13.06 14.60
C GLN A 338 -31.81 12.68 13.44
N LEU A 339 -30.74 11.94 13.72
CA LEU A 339 -29.80 11.47 12.70
C LEU A 339 -30.49 10.55 11.69
N ILE A 340 -31.35 9.64 12.14
CA ILE A 340 -32.13 8.75 11.26
C ILE A 340 -32.92 9.56 10.23
N GLU A 341 -33.70 10.53 10.70
CA GLU A 341 -34.53 11.38 9.83
C GLU A 341 -33.68 12.21 8.87
N GLN A 342 -32.63 12.86 9.37
CA GLN A 342 -31.76 13.71 8.57
C GLN A 342 -31.01 12.91 7.50
N LEU A 343 -30.53 11.71 7.84
CA LEU A 343 -29.80 10.85 6.92
C LEU A 343 -30.71 10.33 5.81
N GLU A 344 -31.91 9.86 6.12
CA GLU A 344 -32.88 9.42 5.10
C GLU A 344 -33.20 10.54 4.12
N ASN A 345 -33.49 11.75 4.63
CA ASN A 345 -33.80 12.90 3.79
C ASN A 345 -32.62 13.30 2.90
N HIS A 346 -31.41 13.32 3.45
CA HIS A 346 -30.21 13.60 2.68
C HIS A 346 -29.99 12.56 1.57
N LEU A 347 -30.05 11.27 1.89
CA LEU A 347 -29.84 10.20 0.90
C LEU A 347 -30.89 10.25 -0.23
N ARG A 348 -32.16 10.52 0.09
CA ARG A 348 -33.20 10.74 -0.93
C ARG A 348 -32.90 11.94 -1.82
N SER A 349 -32.46 13.06 -1.24
CA SER A 349 -32.13 14.27 -2.00
C SER A 349 -30.95 14.07 -2.96
N GLU A 350 -30.05 13.16 -2.63
CA GLU A 350 -28.90 12.76 -3.45
C GLU A 350 -29.20 11.60 -4.42
N GLY A 351 -30.47 11.19 -4.52
CA GLY A 351 -30.93 10.15 -5.44
C GLY A 351 -30.48 8.74 -5.06
N VAL A 352 -30.16 8.49 -3.79
CA VAL A 352 -29.81 7.15 -3.29
C VAL A 352 -31.10 6.36 -3.07
N SER A 353 -31.25 5.24 -3.78
CA SER A 353 -32.36 4.32 -3.55
C SER A 353 -32.16 3.55 -2.25
N MET A 354 -33.18 3.56 -1.38
CA MET A 354 -33.21 2.80 -0.14
C MET A 354 -34.28 1.72 -0.23
N ASN A 355 -33.93 0.48 0.11
CA ASN A 355 -34.85 -0.64 0.10
C ASN A 355 -35.62 -0.67 1.43
N GLN A 356 -36.70 0.10 1.49
CA GLN A 356 -37.63 0.14 2.62
C GLN A 356 -38.97 -0.44 2.18
N PHE A 357 -39.52 -1.32 3.00
CA PHE A 357 -40.78 -2.02 2.75
C PHE A 357 -41.64 -1.91 4.00
N ASP A 358 -42.94 -1.66 3.82
CA ASP A 358 -43.87 -1.52 4.93
C ASP A 358 -44.30 -2.91 5.47
N SER A 359 -44.12 -3.96 4.67
CA SER A 359 -44.52 -5.34 5.00
C SER A 359 -43.58 -6.39 4.41
N VAL A 360 -43.71 -7.64 4.88
CA VAL A 360 -42.96 -8.78 4.33
C VAL A 360 -43.47 -9.11 2.92
N GLU A 361 -44.76 -8.92 2.67
CA GLU A 361 -45.41 -9.11 1.38
C GLU A 361 -44.89 -8.13 0.31
N ASP A 362 -44.67 -6.85 0.68
CA ASP A 362 -44.05 -5.85 -0.20
C ASP A 362 -42.61 -6.25 -0.56
N PHE A 363 -41.85 -6.73 0.44
CA PHE A 363 -40.50 -7.25 0.22
C PHE A 363 -40.49 -8.49 -0.68
N GLU A 364 -41.41 -9.44 -0.47
CA GLU A 364 -41.54 -10.64 -1.31
C GLU A 364 -41.81 -10.25 -2.77
N THR A 365 -42.74 -9.33 -2.99
CA THR A 365 -43.07 -8.80 -4.33
C THR A 365 -41.84 -8.18 -4.99
N PHE A 366 -41.10 -7.34 -4.27
CA PHE A 366 -39.85 -6.75 -4.76
C PHE A 366 -38.81 -7.83 -5.09
N TYR A 367 -38.58 -8.79 -4.20
CA TYR A 367 -37.54 -9.80 -4.34
C TYR A 367 -37.80 -10.72 -5.54
N VAL A 368 -39.05 -11.16 -5.73
CA VAL A 368 -39.44 -12.00 -6.88
C VAL A 368 -39.31 -11.23 -8.20
N SER A 369 -39.62 -9.93 -8.22
CA SER A 369 -39.51 -9.08 -9.42
C SER A 369 -38.07 -8.74 -9.84
N ARG A 370 -37.08 -9.10 -9.02
CA ARG A 370 -35.66 -8.81 -9.23
C ARG A 370 -34.92 -9.90 -10.02
N LEU A 371 -35.54 -11.09 -10.12
CA LEU A 371 -35.15 -12.21 -11.00
C LEU A 371 -35.72 -11.98 -12.40
#